data_AF-A0A2E7DJF2-F1
#
_entry.id   AF-A0A2E7DJF2-F1
#
_cell.length_a   1.000
_cell.length_b   1.000
_cell.length_c   1.000
_cell.angle_alpha   90.00
_cell.angle_beta   90.00
_cell.angle_gamma   90.00
#
_symmetry.space_group_name_H-M   'P 1'
#
loop_
_entity.id
_entity.type
_entity.pdbx_description
1 polymer ?
#
loop_
_entity_poly.entity_id
_entity_poly.type
_entity_poly.pdbx_seq_one_letter_code
_entity_poly.pdbx_strand_id
1 'polypeptide(L)'
;MKLSRRNLIKYAGAIAATNSFEVSILAQTALNMATIPSSGQKVPQIGIGCRNYRGALNSDEMPVFEDTLTRFHRGGGKILDTSPNYGNSEEIIGQIMNSQ
;
A
#
# COMPACT_ATOMS: atom_id res chain seq x y z
N MET A 1 -45.30 10.47 23.75
CA MET A 1 -44.97 11.04 22.42
C MET A 1 -45.64 10.18 21.35
N LYS A 2 -46.61 10.67 20.58
CA LYS A 2 -47.30 9.85 19.56
C LYS A 2 -46.46 9.81 18.28
N LEU A 3 -45.96 8.63 17.91
CA LEU A 3 -45.26 8.44 16.64
C LEU A 3 -46.26 8.58 15.48
N SER A 4 -46.11 9.64 14.68
CA SER A 4 -46.88 9.84 13.45
C SER A 4 -46.17 9.22 12.26
N ARG A 5 -46.91 8.69 11.28
CA ARG A 5 -46.37 8.20 9.99
C ARG A 5 -45.41 9.19 9.33
N ARG A 6 -45.71 10.49 9.44
CA ARG A 6 -44.85 11.57 8.92
C ARG A 6 -43.50 11.64 9.63
N ASN A 7 -43.48 11.45 10.94
CA ASN A 7 -42.24 11.49 11.73
C ASN A 7 -41.42 10.23 11.48
N LEU A 8 -42.08 9.06 11.35
CA LEU A 8 -41.42 7.81 11.00
C LEU A 8 -40.68 7.92 9.65
N ILE A 9 -41.33 8.47 8.61
CA ILE A 9 -40.72 8.67 7.29
C ILE A 9 -39.55 9.67 7.36
N LYS A 10 -39.68 10.75 8.13
CA LYS A 10 -38.60 11.73 8.32
C LYS A 10 -37.36 11.10 8.97
N TYR A 11 -37.56 10.29 10.01
CA TYR A 11 -36.44 9.61 10.68
C TYR A 11 -35.82 8.53 9.80
N ALA A 12 -36.63 7.77 9.05
CA ALA A 12 -36.12 6.78 8.09
C ALA A 12 -35.28 7.43 6.98
N GLY A 13 -35.73 8.56 6.43
CA GLY A 13 -34.96 9.32 5.43
C GLY A 13 -33.65 9.88 5.98
N ALA A 14 -33.63 10.35 7.23
CA ALA A 14 -32.42 10.85 7.88
C ALA A 14 -31.37 9.74 8.09
N ILE A 15 -31.79 8.55 8.49
CA ILE A 15 -30.90 7.39 8.69
C ILE A 15 -30.35 6.87 7.35
N ALA A 16 -31.16 6.89 6.30
CA ALA A 16 -30.72 6.50 4.96
C ALA A 16 -29.67 7.47 4.40
N ALA A 17 -29.84 8.78 4.63
CA ALA A 17 -28.89 9.79 4.19
C ALA A 17 -27.53 9.66 4.88
N THR A 18 -27.48 9.25 6.16
CA THR A 18 -26.23 9.04 6.88
C THR A 18 -25.46 7.78 6.46
N ASN A 19 -26.14 6.75 5.95
CA ASN A 19 -25.49 5.54 5.44
C ASN A 19 -25.08 5.64 3.95
N SER A 20 -25.49 6.70 3.25
CA SER A 20 -25.19 6.87 1.82
C SER A 20 -23.80 7.46 1.56
N PHE A 21 -23.11 7.90 2.62
CA PHE A 21 -21.73 8.36 2.55
C PHE A 21 -20.83 7.28 3.14
N GLU A 22 -20.27 6.43 2.28
CA GLU A 22 -19.11 5.62 2.65
C GLU A 22 -17.90 6.55 2.83
N VAL A 23 -17.86 7.27 3.96
CA VAL A 23 -16.63 7.94 4.37
C VAL A 23 -15.76 6.86 4.98
N SER A 24 -14.91 6.24 4.16
CA SER A 24 -13.82 5.40 4.66
C SER A 24 -12.78 6.31 5.33
N ILE A 25 -13.04 6.70 6.58
CA ILE A 25 -12.19 7.63 7.36
C ILE A 25 -10.88 6.95 7.82
N LEU A 26 -10.74 5.64 7.62
CA LEU A 26 -9.62 4.82 8.11
C LEU A 26 -8.88 4.04 7.01
N ALA A 27 -9.27 4.18 5.74
CA ALA A 27 -8.62 3.46 4.66
C ALA A 27 -7.49 4.27 4.05
N GLN A 28 -6.30 3.67 3.92
CA GLN A 28 -5.25 4.21 3.06
C GLN A 28 -5.84 4.47 1.68
N THR A 29 -5.61 5.66 1.11
CA THR A 29 -6.10 5.99 -0.23
C THR A 29 -5.67 4.91 -1.21
N ALA A 30 -6.60 4.43 -2.03
CA ALA A 30 -6.32 3.38 -3.01
C ALA A 30 -5.16 3.81 -3.91
N LEU A 31 -4.22 2.89 -4.17
CA LEU A 31 -3.10 3.15 -5.06
C LEU A 31 -3.61 3.32 -6.49
N ASN A 32 -2.94 4.20 -7.25
CA ASN A 32 -3.13 4.25 -8.70
C ASN A 32 -2.60 2.95 -9.32
N MET A 33 -3.45 2.29 -10.10
CA MET A 33 -3.16 0.99 -10.69
C MET A 33 -2.99 1.12 -12.20
N ALA A 34 -2.02 0.39 -12.75
CA ALA A 34 -1.82 0.21 -14.18
C ALA A 34 -2.13 -1.24 -14.59
N THR A 35 -2.68 -1.42 -15.78
CA THR A 35 -2.90 -2.74 -16.38
C THR A 35 -1.74 -3.07 -17.31
N ILE A 36 -1.08 -4.21 -17.11
CA ILE A 36 -0.06 -4.72 -18.03
C ILE A 36 -0.78 -5.23 -19.29
N PRO A 37 -0.55 -4.66 -20.50
CA PRO A 37 -1.39 -4.96 -21.68
C PRO A 37 -1.39 -6.43 -22.10
N SER A 38 -0.26 -7.11 -21.99
CA SER A 38 -0.10 -8.50 -22.43
C SER A 38 -0.77 -9.51 -21.49
N SER A 39 -0.80 -9.25 -20.18
CA SER A 39 -1.32 -10.19 -19.18
C SER A 39 -2.66 -9.78 -18.57
N GLY A 40 -3.07 -8.52 -18.73
CA GLY A 40 -4.24 -7.96 -18.04
C GLY A 40 -4.05 -7.78 -16.53
N GLN A 41 -2.88 -8.09 -15.97
CA GLN A 41 -2.60 -7.95 -14.54
C GLN A 41 -2.63 -6.48 -14.14
N LYS A 42 -3.32 -6.17 -13.04
CA LYS A 42 -3.33 -4.84 -12.41
C LYS A 42 -2.23 -4.76 -11.36
N VAL A 43 -1.33 -3.79 -11.49
CA VAL A 43 -0.23 -3.55 -10.55
C VAL A 43 -0.20 -2.08 -10.15
N PRO A 44 0.31 -1.72 -8.96
CA PRO A 44 0.55 -0.31 -8.63
C PRO A 44 1.42 0.36 -9.68
N GLN A 45 1.08 1.60 -10.04
CA GLN A 45 1.78 2.34 -11.09
C GLN A 45 3.20 2.74 -10.69
N ILE A 46 3.50 2.74 -9.38
CA ILE A 46 4.81 3.09 -8.82
C ILE A 46 5.40 1.89 -8.09
N GLY A 47 6.65 1.58 -8.42
CA GLY A 47 7.53 0.65 -7.71
C GLY A 47 8.85 1.31 -7.34
N ILE A 48 9.73 0.60 -6.63
CA ILE A 48 11.08 1.06 -6.30
C ILE A 48 12.13 0.14 -6.94
N GLY A 49 13.14 0.74 -7.57
CA GLY A 49 14.28 0.02 -8.13
C GLY A 49 15.34 -0.27 -7.06
N CYS A 50 15.81 -1.52 -7.00
CA CYS A 50 16.71 -1.97 -5.94
C CYS A 50 18.19 -2.05 -6.36
N ARG A 51 18.58 -1.53 -7.53
CA ARG A 51 19.95 -1.61 -8.06
C ARG A 51 21.05 -1.22 -7.05
N ASN A 52 20.80 -0.26 -6.17
CA ASN A 52 21.80 0.26 -5.23
C ASN A 52 21.79 -0.43 -3.85
N TYR A 53 20.92 -1.41 -3.62
CA TYR A 53 20.89 -2.19 -2.37
C TYR A 53 22.00 -3.23 -2.39
N ARG A 54 23.26 -2.79 -2.36
CA ARG A 54 24.45 -3.64 -2.55
C ARG A 54 25.48 -3.28 -1.49
N GLY A 55 26.14 -4.29 -0.95
CA GLY A 55 27.10 -4.11 0.14
C GLY A 55 27.32 -5.40 0.92
N ALA A 56 28.07 -5.32 2.02
CA ALA A 56 28.17 -6.45 2.95
C ALA A 56 26.92 -6.49 3.86
N LEU A 57 26.48 -7.68 4.27
CA LEU A 57 25.29 -7.85 5.12
C LEU A 57 25.37 -7.19 6.50
N ASN A 58 26.56 -6.77 6.92
CA ASN A 58 26.85 -6.10 8.18
C ASN A 58 27.42 -4.69 7.97
N SER A 59 27.22 -4.11 6.79
CA SER A 59 27.72 -2.78 6.48
C SER A 59 26.84 -1.68 7.07
N ASP A 60 27.41 -0.48 7.19
CA ASP A 60 26.74 0.69 7.75
C ASP A 60 25.56 1.18 6.88
N GLU A 61 25.44 0.70 5.63
CA GLU A 61 24.31 1.01 4.75
C GLU A 61 23.04 0.20 5.07
N MET A 62 23.16 -0.94 5.75
CA MET A 62 22.02 -1.82 6.04
C MET A 62 20.86 -1.11 6.75
N PRO A 63 21.08 -0.30 7.81
CA PRO A 63 20.00 0.46 8.45
C PRO A 63 19.28 1.42 7.49
N VAL A 64 20.01 2.00 6.51
CA VAL A 64 19.43 2.92 5.52
C VAL A 64 18.55 2.15 4.54
N PHE A 65 18.99 0.97 4.11
CA PHE A 65 18.19 0.09 3.25
C PHE A 65 16.92 -0.38 3.94
N GLU A 66 17.03 -0.81 5.20
CA GLU A 66 15.89 -1.23 6.02
C GLU A 66 14.88 -0.09 6.25
N ASP A 67 15.35 1.10 6.62
CA ASP A 67 14.47 2.26 6.83
C ASP A 67 13.78 2.67 5.53
N THR A 68 14.50 2.63 4.39
CA THR A 68 13.93 2.98 3.08
C THR A 68 12.79 2.03 2.70
N LEU A 69 13.01 0.71 2.78
CA LEU A 69 11.98 -0.27 2.44
C LEU A 69 10.83 -0.28 3.45
N THR A 70 11.12 -0.07 4.73
CA THR A 70 10.11 0.08 5.79
C THR A 70 9.21 1.27 5.51
N ARG A 71 9.76 2.43 5.16
CA ARG A 71 8.99 3.63 4.80
C ARG A 71 8.21 3.44 3.52
N PHE A 72 8.81 2.84 2.51
CA PHE A 72 8.13 2.52 1.25
C PHE A 72 6.92 1.63 1.51
N HIS A 73 7.08 0.57 2.32
CA HIS A 73 5.98 -0.32 2.68
C HIS A 73 4.89 0.38 3.50
N ARG A 74 5.27 1.18 4.52
CA ARG A 74 4.33 1.98 5.32
C ARG A 74 3.55 3.00 4.47
N GLY A 75 4.18 3.54 3.44
CA GLY A 75 3.53 4.41 2.44
C GLY A 75 2.61 3.68 1.47
N GLY A 76 2.49 2.36 1.58
CA GLY A 76 1.63 1.53 0.72
C GLY A 76 2.35 0.92 -0.49
N GLY A 77 3.67 1.09 -0.64
CA GLY A 77 4.45 0.51 -1.72
C GLY A 77 4.38 -1.02 -1.76
N LYS A 78 4.27 -1.60 -2.98
CA LYS A 78 4.06 -3.05 -3.19
C LYS A 78 5.00 -3.71 -4.21
N ILE A 79 5.75 -2.94 -5.00
CA ILE A 79 6.57 -3.48 -6.09
C ILE A 79 8.04 -3.14 -5.86
N LEU A 80 8.89 -4.15 -5.86
CA LEU A 80 10.35 -4.05 -5.86
C LEU A 80 10.85 -4.54 -7.23
N ASP A 81 11.68 -3.73 -7.89
CA ASP A 81 12.37 -4.11 -9.13
C ASP A 81 13.80 -4.57 -8.83
N THR A 82 14.14 -5.78 -9.26
CA THR A 82 15.44 -6.40 -9.04
C THR A 82 15.92 -7.15 -10.29
N SER A 83 17.19 -7.54 -10.30
CA SER A 83 17.82 -8.29 -11.38
C SER A 83 19.04 -9.06 -10.87
N PRO A 84 19.35 -10.25 -11.44
CA PRO A 84 20.61 -10.94 -11.20
C PRO A 84 21.86 -10.08 -11.52
N ASN A 85 21.71 -9.08 -12.38
CA ASN A 85 22.79 -8.15 -12.74
C ASN A 85 22.99 -7.02 -11.70
N TYR A 86 22.10 -6.90 -10.70
CA TYR A 86 22.23 -5.95 -9.61
C TYR A 86 23.17 -6.45 -8.49
N GLY A 87 24.09 -7.36 -8.79
CA GLY A 87 25.07 -7.87 -7.83
C GLY A 87 24.38 -8.66 -6.74
N ASN A 88 24.73 -8.40 -5.48
CA ASN A 88 24.09 -9.07 -4.35
C ASN A 88 22.80 -8.37 -3.86
N SER A 89 22.15 -7.58 -4.72
CA SER A 89 20.93 -6.88 -4.33
C SER A 89 19.79 -7.80 -3.92
N GLU A 90 19.63 -8.95 -4.58
CA GLU A 90 18.60 -9.92 -4.20
C GLU A 90 18.88 -10.53 -2.82
N GLU A 91 20.14 -10.70 -2.45
CA GLU A 91 20.56 -11.18 -1.12
C GLU A 91 20.30 -10.14 -0.03
N ILE A 92 20.68 -8.88 -0.26
CA ILE A 92 20.44 -7.77 0.68
C ILE A 92 18.93 -7.58 0.91
N ILE A 93 18.14 -7.54 -0.17
CA ILE A 93 16.67 -7.46 -0.08
C ILE A 93 16.12 -8.66 0.69
N GLY A 94 16.57 -9.88 0.38
CA GLY A 94 16.15 -11.09 1.06
C GLY A 94 16.42 -11.07 2.56
N GLN A 95 17.60 -10.57 2.96
CA GLN A 95 17.95 -10.38 4.37
C GLN A 95 16.98 -9.42 5.06
N ILE A 96 16.71 -8.27 4.45
CA ILE A 96 15.78 -7.26 4.99
C ILE A 96 14.36 -7.80 5.11
N MET A 97 13.90 -8.64 4.17
CA MET A 97 12.56 -9.22 4.23
C MET A 97 12.42 -10.30 5.31
N ASN A 98 13.50 -11.02 5.63
CA ASN A 98 13.51 -12.05 6.67
C ASN A 98 13.67 -11.47 8.08
N SER A 99 14.14 -10.23 8.22
CA SER A 99 14.34 -9.57 9.51
C SER A 99 13.12 -8.76 10.00
N GLN A 100 12.04 -8.71 9.22
CA GLN A 100 10.78 -8.01 9.55
C GLN A 100 9.81 -8.89 10.35
#